data_AF-A0A5C5T726-F1
#
_entry.id   AF-A0A5C5T726-F1
#
_cell.length_a   1.000
_cell.length_b   1.000
_cell.length_c   1.000
_cell.angle_alpha   90.00
_cell.angle_beta   90.00
_cell.angle_gamma   90.00
#
_symmetry.space_group_name_H-M   'P 1'
#
loop_
_entity.id
_entity.type
_entity.pdbx_description
1 polymer ?
#
loop_
_entity_poly.entity_id
_entity_poly.type
_entity_poly.pdbx_seq_one_letter_code
_entity_poly.pdbx_strand_id
1 'polypeptide(L)'
;MLARARPYGVVILLAFVLGVVPALLAAVNLGYPFRLAQLTMIFIILAASLNLVSGVAGLLSLGHAAFYGVGAYTAALLSARFGTDLVVNLVASAAVAGGIGFLVAIPTIRLVKIFFAVATLSVGEIIILVITNWYDLTRGPMGVRDIPGFVVLGMDLGSPLRSYYVVAVVTLVCIWIVHRLSHTVYGNALRALREDDQAAGAMGLNVGMMKLVIFAISTALAGVAGALLAHSTNFISPDMFRLPESILILTMVVVGGLGSLPGAVLGAIVLIILPELGRDFGQLRMVLVGAVLFLSILLMPKGLIGEVTAFDLLRGKPSR
;
A
#
# COMPACT_ATOMS: atom_id res chain seq x y z
N MET A 1 -24.11 -9.71 -12.56
CA MET A 1 -25.05 -9.23 -11.52
C MET A 1 -24.29 -8.36 -10.55
N LEU A 2 -24.65 -7.07 -10.51
CA LEU A 2 -23.95 -5.99 -9.83
C LEU A 2 -24.04 -6.16 -8.31
N ALA A 3 -22.97 -6.64 -7.66
CA ALA A 3 -22.82 -6.50 -6.22
C ALA A 3 -22.57 -5.02 -5.89
N ARG A 4 -23.65 -4.25 -5.76
CA ARG A 4 -23.64 -3.00 -4.98
C ARG A 4 -23.08 -3.38 -3.61
N ALA A 5 -21.87 -2.93 -3.30
CA ALA A 5 -21.37 -2.95 -1.93
C ALA A 5 -22.48 -2.40 -1.04
N ARG A 6 -23.02 -3.22 -0.13
CA ARG A 6 -24.08 -2.79 0.77
C ARG A 6 -23.54 -1.57 1.53
N PRO A 7 -24.25 -0.42 1.53
CA PRO A 7 -23.75 0.84 2.10
C PRO A 7 -23.34 0.68 3.58
N TYR A 8 -23.93 -0.29 4.28
CA TYR A 8 -23.63 -0.65 5.66
C TYR A 8 -22.17 -1.08 5.90
N GLY A 9 -21.49 -1.75 4.95
CA GLY A 9 -20.11 -2.21 5.16
C GLY A 9 -19.10 -1.07 5.22
N VAL A 10 -19.27 -0.05 4.39
CA VAL A 10 -18.40 1.14 4.37
C VAL A 10 -18.67 2.01 5.61
N VAL A 11 -19.93 2.12 6.03
CA VAL A 11 -20.31 2.84 7.26
C VAL A 11 -19.77 2.16 8.51
N ILE A 12 -19.76 0.82 8.57
CA ILE A 12 -19.17 0.06 9.68
C ILE A 12 -17.65 0.24 9.71
N LEU A 13 -16.97 0.18 8.56
CA LEU A 13 -15.53 0.42 8.46
C LEU A 13 -15.17 1.85 8.92
N LEU A 14 -15.94 2.85 8.47
CA LEU A 14 -15.79 4.26 8.87
C LEU A 14 -16.01 4.45 10.37
N ALA A 15 -17.08 3.87 10.93
CA ALA A 15 -17.38 3.96 12.35
C ALA A 15 -16.32 3.25 13.22
N PHE A 16 -15.77 2.14 12.74
CA PHE A 16 -14.73 1.41 13.44
C PHE A 16 -13.41 2.17 13.45
N VAL A 17 -12.97 2.66 12.29
CA VAL A 17 -11.69 3.39 12.13
C VAL A 17 -11.74 4.79 12.76
N LEU A 18 -12.85 5.52 12.65
CA LEU A 18 -12.94 6.90 13.16
C LEU A 18 -13.50 7.01 14.59
N GLY A 19 -14.16 5.96 15.11
CA GLY A 19 -14.80 6.01 16.43
C GLY A 19 -14.23 4.99 17.41
N VAL A 20 -14.40 3.70 17.12
CA VAL A 20 -14.12 2.63 18.08
C VAL A 20 -12.64 2.50 18.38
N VAL A 21 -11.78 2.53 17.35
CA VAL A 21 -10.33 2.42 17.52
C VAL A 21 -9.75 3.60 18.32
N PRO A 22 -9.98 4.88 17.97
CA PRO A 22 -9.44 5.99 18.75
C PRO A 22 -10.00 6.05 20.17
N ALA A 23 -11.26 5.65 20.40
CA ALA A 23 -11.83 5.59 21.76
C ALA A 23 -11.17 4.50 22.63
N LEU A 24 -10.93 3.31 22.06
CA LEU A 24 -10.20 2.23 22.75
C LEU A 24 -8.75 2.62 23.03
N LEU A 25 -8.09 3.26 22.06
CA LEU A 25 -6.70 3.72 22.22
C LEU A 25 -6.58 4.86 23.23
N ALA A 26 -7.54 5.77 23.26
CA ALA A 26 -7.61 6.85 24.25
C ALA A 26 -7.81 6.30 25.67
N ALA A 27 -8.53 5.20 25.85
CA ALA A 27 -8.71 4.55 27.14
C ALA A 27 -7.39 3.98 27.71
N VAL A 28 -6.44 3.62 26.85
CA VAL A 28 -5.12 3.06 27.24
C VAL A 28 -4.07 4.17 27.46
N ASN A 29 -4.35 5.41 27.05
CA ASN A 29 -3.60 6.65 27.35
C ASN A 29 -2.07 6.59 27.13
N LEU A 30 -1.61 5.80 26.17
CA LEU A 30 -0.19 5.69 25.79
C LEU A 30 0.02 6.13 24.34
N GLY A 31 1.13 6.81 24.06
CA GLY A 31 1.49 7.24 22.69
C GLY A 31 1.90 6.10 21.77
N TYR A 32 2.35 4.97 22.33
CA TYR A 32 2.78 3.78 21.59
C TYR A 32 1.69 3.15 20.71
N PRO A 33 0.50 2.80 21.24
CA PRO A 33 -0.54 2.18 20.43
C PRO A 33 -1.12 3.11 19.35
N PHE A 34 -1.08 4.44 19.54
CA PHE A 34 -1.41 5.39 18.48
C PHE A 34 -0.43 5.30 17.30
N ARG A 35 0.87 5.21 17.58
CA ARG A 35 1.89 5.06 16.53
C ARG A 35 1.75 3.73 15.78
N LEU A 36 1.47 2.64 16.51
CA LEU A 36 1.22 1.34 15.89
C LEU A 36 -0.01 1.40 14.99
N ALA A 37 -1.10 2.02 15.43
CA ALA A 37 -2.31 2.16 14.62
C ALA A 37 -2.08 3.02 13.37
N GLN A 38 -1.31 4.10 13.47
CA GLN A 38 -0.90 4.90 12.31
C GLN A 38 -0.09 4.07 11.32
N LEU A 39 0.89 3.31 11.81
CA LEU A 39 1.69 2.41 10.98
C LEU A 39 0.79 1.40 10.27
N THR A 40 -0.12 0.73 10.99
CA THR A 40 -1.10 -0.18 10.38
C THR A 40 -1.92 0.49 9.27
N MET A 41 -2.39 1.71 9.49
CA MET A 41 -3.15 2.48 8.48
C MET A 41 -2.32 2.85 7.24
N ILE A 42 -1.03 3.16 7.40
CA ILE A 42 -0.10 3.41 6.30
C ILE A 42 0.09 2.12 5.48
N PHE A 43 0.30 0.99 6.14
CA PHE A 43 0.44 -0.30 5.48
C PHE A 43 -0.85 -0.79 4.82
N ILE A 44 -2.02 -0.41 5.33
CA ILE A 44 -3.29 -0.64 4.64
C ILE A 44 -3.31 0.09 3.30
N ILE A 45 -2.82 1.34 3.21
CA ILE A 45 -2.71 2.06 1.92
C ILE A 45 -1.74 1.33 0.98
N LEU A 46 -0.60 0.86 1.48
CA LEU A 46 0.38 0.12 0.70
C LEU A 46 -0.18 -1.20 0.16
N ALA A 47 -0.84 -1.99 1.01
CA ALA A 47 -1.48 -3.22 0.62
C ALA A 47 -2.63 -2.97 -0.38
N ALA A 48 -3.47 -1.96 -0.15
CA ALA A 48 -4.58 -1.62 -1.04
C ALA A 48 -4.08 -1.12 -2.41
N SER A 49 -3.03 -0.30 -2.44
CA SER A 49 -2.43 0.19 -3.68
C SER A 49 -1.76 -0.94 -4.46
N LEU A 50 -1.01 -1.83 -3.80
CA LEU A 50 -0.42 -3.00 -4.47
C LEU A 50 -1.51 -3.97 -4.95
N ASN A 51 -2.61 -4.12 -4.22
CA ASN A 51 -3.74 -4.95 -4.63
C ASN A 51 -4.40 -4.48 -5.94
N LEU A 52 -4.34 -3.18 -6.28
CA LEU A 52 -4.79 -2.70 -7.60
C LEU A 52 -3.96 -3.30 -8.75
N VAL A 53 -2.65 -3.45 -8.55
CA VAL A 53 -1.72 -3.90 -9.59
C VAL A 53 -1.62 -5.42 -9.60
N SER A 54 -1.28 -6.02 -8.46
CA SER A 54 -1.10 -7.46 -8.33
C SER A 54 -2.43 -8.22 -8.28
N GLY A 55 -3.42 -7.67 -7.59
CA GLY A 55 -4.72 -8.31 -7.40
C GLY A 55 -5.66 -8.10 -8.58
N VAL A 56 -5.98 -6.84 -8.91
CA VAL A 56 -7.00 -6.51 -9.92
C VAL A 56 -6.45 -6.63 -11.35
N ALA A 57 -5.25 -6.09 -11.61
CA ALA A 57 -4.66 -6.10 -12.96
C ALA A 57 -3.82 -7.35 -13.27
N GLY A 58 -3.47 -8.17 -12.28
CA GLY A 58 -2.69 -9.40 -12.48
C GLY A 58 -1.19 -9.20 -12.68
N LEU A 59 -0.66 -8.01 -12.36
CA LEU A 59 0.74 -7.68 -12.56
C LEU A 59 1.50 -7.83 -11.24
N LEU A 60 2.37 -8.83 -11.14
CA LEU A 60 3.18 -9.00 -9.93
C LEU A 60 4.26 -7.91 -9.87
N SER A 61 4.21 -7.01 -8.89
CA SER A 61 5.25 -6.00 -8.66
C SER A 61 6.05 -6.28 -7.38
N LEU A 62 7.38 -6.30 -7.50
CA LEU A 62 8.32 -6.46 -6.37
C LEU A 62 9.07 -5.16 -6.04
N GLY A 63 8.77 -4.06 -6.75
CA GLY A 63 9.40 -2.75 -6.56
C GLY A 63 8.57 -1.76 -5.72
N HIS A 64 7.43 -2.17 -5.18
CA HIS A 64 6.43 -1.24 -4.60
C HIS A 64 6.98 -0.39 -3.45
N ALA A 65 7.85 -0.95 -2.61
CA ALA A 65 8.48 -0.23 -1.50
C ALA A 65 9.40 0.90 -1.96
N ALA A 66 9.99 0.81 -3.16
CA ALA A 66 10.83 1.88 -3.68
C ALA A 66 9.99 3.12 -4.04
N PHE A 67 8.78 2.95 -4.60
CA PHE A 67 7.86 4.06 -4.86
C PHE A 67 7.29 4.68 -3.58
N TYR A 68 7.08 3.83 -2.57
CA TYR A 68 6.81 4.27 -1.19
C TYR A 68 7.96 5.14 -0.65
N GLY A 69 9.21 4.71 -0.86
CA GLY A 69 10.41 5.48 -0.54
C GLY A 69 10.50 6.82 -1.29
N VAL A 70 10.23 6.84 -2.60
CA VAL A 70 10.18 8.09 -3.39
C VAL A 70 9.21 9.10 -2.76
N GLY A 71 8.00 8.66 -2.39
CA GLY A 71 7.04 9.55 -1.74
C GLY A 71 7.47 10.01 -0.35
N ALA A 72 8.11 9.14 0.43
CA ALA A 72 8.66 9.49 1.74
C ALA A 72 9.76 10.55 1.63
N TYR A 73 10.73 10.35 0.72
CA TYR A 73 11.80 11.32 0.47
C TYR A 73 11.28 12.63 -0.11
N THR A 74 10.28 12.58 -0.99
CA THR A 74 9.65 13.79 -1.53
C THR A 74 9.05 14.64 -0.40
N ALA A 75 8.24 14.04 0.48
CA ALA A 75 7.64 14.75 1.61
C ALA A 75 8.67 15.23 2.64
N ALA A 76 9.65 14.38 2.97
CA ALA A 76 10.71 14.71 3.91
C ALA A 76 11.56 15.89 3.42
N LEU A 77 11.93 15.92 2.13
CA LEU A 77 12.74 17.00 1.57
C LEU A 77 11.95 18.29 1.43
N LEU A 78 10.67 18.21 1.01
CA LEU A 78 9.81 19.39 0.91
C LEU A 78 9.59 20.04 2.28
N SER A 79 9.20 19.25 3.28
CA SER A 79 8.98 19.76 4.63
C SER A 79 10.26 20.23 5.31
N ALA A 80 11.37 19.48 5.22
CA ALA A 80 12.61 19.85 5.91
C ALA A 80 13.33 21.05 5.27
N ARG A 81 13.22 21.26 3.94
CA ARG A 81 13.89 22.37 3.26
C ARG A 81 13.00 23.60 3.07
N PHE A 82 11.72 23.41 2.78
CA PHE A 82 10.79 24.48 2.41
C PHE A 82 9.70 24.73 3.46
N GLY A 83 9.61 23.91 4.52
CA GLY A 83 8.60 24.10 5.57
C GLY A 83 7.16 23.94 5.07
N THR A 84 6.95 23.18 3.99
CA THR A 84 5.64 23.03 3.36
C THR A 84 4.66 22.21 4.20
N ASP A 85 3.39 22.61 4.15
CA ASP A 85 2.28 21.92 4.81
C ASP A 85 2.11 20.48 4.29
N LEU A 86 1.52 19.63 5.15
CA LEU A 86 1.25 18.22 4.85
C LEU A 86 0.46 18.02 3.56
N VAL A 87 -0.53 18.87 3.27
CA VAL A 87 -1.38 18.72 2.06
C VAL A 87 -0.55 18.84 0.79
N VAL A 88 0.37 19.81 0.76
CA VAL A 88 1.30 19.99 -0.36
C VAL A 88 2.22 18.79 -0.47
N ASN A 89 2.74 18.30 0.65
CA ASN A 89 3.62 17.13 0.69
C ASN A 89 2.91 15.87 0.19
N LEU A 90 1.65 15.63 0.60
CA LEU A 90 0.85 14.49 0.14
C LEU A 90 0.62 14.52 -1.38
N VAL A 91 0.22 15.68 -1.92
CA VAL A 91 -0.03 15.83 -3.37
C VAL A 91 1.26 15.72 -4.16
N ALA A 92 2.33 16.36 -3.69
CA ALA A 92 3.64 16.28 -4.34
C ALA A 92 4.20 14.85 -4.32
N SER A 93 4.13 14.16 -3.20
CA SER A 93 4.56 12.76 -3.08
C SER A 93 3.74 11.83 -3.98
N ALA A 94 2.43 12.04 -4.09
CA ALA A 94 1.59 11.32 -5.04
C ALA A 94 2.00 11.58 -6.49
N ALA A 95 2.22 12.84 -6.85
CA ALA A 95 2.59 13.24 -8.20
C ALA A 95 3.98 12.73 -8.61
N VAL A 96 4.97 12.82 -7.72
CA VAL A 96 6.34 12.36 -8.00
C VAL A 96 6.39 10.83 -8.07
N ALA A 97 5.82 10.11 -7.10
CA ALA A 97 5.80 8.65 -7.13
C ALA A 97 4.94 8.09 -8.29
N GLY A 98 3.82 8.75 -8.60
CA GLY A 98 2.99 8.44 -9.75
C GLY A 98 3.70 8.72 -11.08
N GLY A 99 4.40 9.84 -11.19
CA GLY A 99 5.18 10.23 -12.36
C GLY A 99 6.36 9.29 -12.63
N ILE A 100 7.15 8.97 -11.60
CA ILE A 100 8.23 7.97 -11.73
C ILE A 100 7.62 6.60 -12.07
N GLY A 101 6.52 6.20 -11.43
CA GLY A 101 5.81 4.97 -11.76
C GLY A 101 5.34 4.92 -13.21
N PHE A 102 4.77 6.01 -13.73
CA PHE A 102 4.37 6.14 -15.12
C PHE A 102 5.56 5.97 -16.08
N LEU A 103 6.68 6.66 -15.80
CA LEU A 103 7.90 6.56 -16.62
C LEU A 103 8.47 5.13 -16.61
N VAL A 104 8.47 4.48 -15.46
CA VAL A 104 8.91 3.08 -15.30
C VAL A 104 7.95 2.11 -15.98
N ALA A 105 6.66 2.39 -15.96
CA ALA A 105 5.65 1.56 -16.60
C ALA A 105 5.86 1.47 -18.12
N ILE A 106 6.26 2.56 -18.80
CA ILE A 106 6.41 2.59 -20.27
C ILE A 106 7.25 1.41 -20.81
N PRO A 107 8.49 1.17 -20.34
CA PRO A 107 9.28 0.02 -20.80
C PRO A 107 8.84 -1.30 -20.16
N THR A 108 8.34 -1.29 -18.92
CA THR A 108 8.07 -2.53 -18.16
C THR A 108 6.75 -3.20 -18.56
N ILE A 109 5.72 -2.45 -18.98
CA ILE A 109 4.41 -3.01 -19.35
C ILE A 109 4.43 -3.93 -20.58
N ARG A 110 5.53 -3.92 -21.35
CA ARG A 110 5.75 -4.86 -22.46
C ARG A 110 6.22 -6.25 -22.00
N LEU A 111 6.56 -6.40 -20.71
CA LEU A 111 7.08 -7.63 -20.14
C LEU A 111 5.96 -8.56 -19.68
N VAL A 112 6.20 -9.87 -19.83
CA VAL A 112 5.22 -10.90 -19.48
C VAL A 112 5.39 -11.34 -18.03
N LYS A 113 4.33 -11.16 -17.22
CA LYS A 113 4.15 -11.73 -15.86
C LYS A 113 5.40 -11.66 -14.96
N ILE A 114 6.18 -12.73 -14.89
CA ILE A 114 7.39 -12.82 -14.04
C ILE A 114 8.46 -11.80 -14.43
N PHE A 115 8.62 -11.52 -15.73
CA PHE A 115 9.58 -10.52 -16.19
C PHE A 115 9.22 -9.11 -15.73
N PHE A 116 7.93 -8.80 -15.59
CA PHE A 116 7.47 -7.55 -15.00
C PHE A 116 7.87 -7.44 -13.51
N ALA A 117 7.74 -8.54 -12.76
CA ALA A 117 8.16 -8.59 -11.35
C ALA A 117 9.67 -8.36 -11.20
N VAL A 118 10.49 -9.04 -11.99
CA VAL A 118 11.96 -8.87 -11.97
C VAL A 118 12.35 -7.45 -12.37
N ALA A 119 11.74 -6.90 -13.42
CA ALA A 119 12.04 -5.54 -13.85
C ALA A 119 11.66 -4.49 -12.79
N THR A 120 10.51 -4.65 -12.12
CA THR A 120 10.12 -3.73 -11.04
C THR A 120 11.03 -3.87 -9.81
N LEU A 121 11.52 -5.08 -9.50
CA LEU A 121 12.57 -5.27 -8.48
C LEU A 121 13.84 -4.50 -8.84
N SER A 122 14.34 -4.68 -10.07
CA SER A 122 15.56 -4.00 -10.53
C SER A 122 15.40 -2.48 -10.49
N VAL A 123 14.26 -1.96 -10.93
CA VAL A 123 13.96 -0.53 -10.84
C VAL A 123 13.89 -0.07 -9.39
N GLY A 124 13.30 -0.86 -8.50
CA GLY A 124 13.24 -0.55 -7.08
C GLY A 124 14.62 -0.42 -6.47
N GLU A 125 15.52 -1.36 -6.75
CA GLU A 125 16.92 -1.30 -6.31
C GLU A 125 17.67 -0.11 -6.91
N ILE A 126 17.43 0.24 -8.19
CA ILE A 126 18.00 1.44 -8.80
C ILE A 126 17.54 2.70 -8.07
N ILE A 127 16.25 2.83 -7.74
CA ILE A 127 15.71 3.98 -7.01
C ILE A 127 16.38 4.09 -5.64
N ILE A 128 16.53 2.99 -4.91
CA ILE A 128 17.15 3.00 -3.58
C ILE A 128 18.64 3.32 -3.68
N LEU A 129 19.33 2.82 -4.71
CA LEU A 129 20.73 3.11 -4.97
C LEU A 129 20.93 4.60 -5.28
N VAL A 130 20.04 5.21 -6.06
CA VAL A 130 20.03 6.66 -6.30
C VAL A 130 19.79 7.41 -5.01
N ILE A 131 18.79 7.03 -4.21
CA ILE A 131 18.51 7.65 -2.90
C ILE A 131 19.73 7.53 -1.96
N THR A 132 20.47 6.42 -2.01
CA THR A 132 21.60 6.16 -1.11
C THR A 132 22.87 6.90 -1.55
N ASN A 133 23.09 7.06 -2.86
CA ASN A 133 24.30 7.69 -3.39
C ASN A 133 24.16 9.18 -3.68
N TRP A 134 22.94 9.73 -3.74
CA TRP A 134 22.72 11.15 -4.02
C TRP A 134 22.84 12.03 -2.78
N TYR A 135 24.05 12.11 -2.22
CA TYR A 135 24.35 12.78 -0.96
C TYR A 135 23.81 14.22 -0.87
N ASP A 136 23.95 15.03 -1.93
CA ASP A 136 23.53 16.44 -1.93
C ASP A 136 22.02 16.62 -1.72
N LEU A 137 21.22 15.67 -2.20
CA LEU A 137 19.77 15.73 -2.12
C LEU A 137 19.26 15.03 -0.87
N THR A 138 19.60 13.75 -0.70
CA THR A 138 19.00 12.83 0.29
C THR A 138 19.80 12.64 1.56
N ARG A 139 21.05 13.16 1.61
CA ARG A 139 22.06 12.86 2.65
C ARG A 139 22.49 11.38 2.69
N GLY A 140 22.17 10.61 1.66
CA GLY A 140 22.59 9.22 1.50
C GLY A 140 22.16 8.31 2.65
N PRO A 141 23.02 7.43 3.18
CA PRO A 141 22.67 6.49 4.25
C PRO A 141 22.23 7.16 5.56
N MET A 142 22.61 8.42 5.79
CA MET A 142 22.24 9.16 6.99
C MET A 142 20.75 9.49 7.06
N GLY A 143 20.06 9.47 5.92
CA GLY A 143 18.65 9.78 5.81
C GLY A 143 18.31 11.25 6.09
N VAL A 144 17.02 11.54 6.16
CA VAL A 144 16.48 12.87 6.46
C VAL A 144 15.94 12.88 7.88
N ARG A 145 16.46 13.79 8.71
CA ARG A 145 16.09 14.01 10.12
C ARG A 145 15.30 15.29 10.27
N ASP A 146 14.69 15.48 11.44
CA ASP A 146 13.97 16.68 11.86
C ASP A 146 12.82 17.03 10.92
N ILE A 147 12.14 15.99 10.43
CA ILE A 147 10.94 16.16 9.62
C ILE A 147 9.85 16.68 10.57
N PRO A 148 9.24 17.84 10.27
CA PRO A 148 8.14 18.36 11.06
C PRO A 148 7.02 17.31 11.14
N GLY A 149 6.36 17.24 12.29
CA GLY A 149 5.18 16.39 12.46
C GLY A 149 4.02 16.83 11.54
N PHE A 150 2.82 16.44 11.91
CA PHE A 150 1.63 16.77 11.11
C PHE A 150 1.28 18.26 11.24
N VAL A 151 1.73 19.08 10.28
CA VAL A 151 1.29 20.48 10.15
C VAL A 151 0.31 20.58 8.98
N VAL A 152 -0.91 21.03 9.25
CA VAL A 152 -1.96 21.22 8.24
C VAL A 152 -2.43 22.67 8.28
N LEU A 153 -2.24 23.39 7.17
CA LEU A 153 -2.66 24.79 7.04
C LEU A 153 -2.09 25.67 8.17
N GLY A 154 -0.83 25.44 8.55
CA GLY A 154 -0.16 26.15 9.66
C GLY A 154 -0.58 25.74 11.07
N MET A 155 -1.50 24.78 11.24
CA MET A 155 -1.85 24.23 12.56
C MET A 155 -1.03 22.97 12.85
N ASP A 156 -0.29 22.99 13.96
CA ASP A 156 0.43 21.81 14.45
C ASP A 156 -0.55 20.80 15.08
N LEU A 157 -0.69 19.66 14.43
CA LEU A 157 -1.49 18.50 14.84
C LEU A 157 -0.61 17.41 15.50
N GLY A 158 0.54 17.77 16.07
CA GLY A 158 1.48 16.86 16.73
C GLY A 158 0.94 16.07 17.93
N SER A 159 -0.30 16.31 18.37
CA SER A 159 -0.97 15.45 19.35
C SER A 159 -1.21 14.04 18.78
N PRO A 160 -0.98 12.97 19.56
CA PRO A 160 -1.18 11.59 19.10
C PRO A 160 -2.59 11.33 18.53
N LEU A 161 -3.61 11.92 19.15
CA LEU A 161 -5.00 11.80 18.69
C LEU A 161 -5.23 12.55 17.36
N ARG A 162 -4.68 13.76 17.23
CA ARG A 162 -4.89 14.60 16.04
C ARG A 162 -4.18 14.04 14.82
N SER A 163 -2.92 13.63 15.00
CA SER A 163 -2.16 12.94 13.95
C SER A 163 -2.81 11.62 13.54
N TYR A 164 -3.42 10.87 14.47
CA TYR A 164 -4.20 9.68 14.14
C TYR A 164 -5.37 10.01 13.21
N TYR A 165 -6.17 11.03 13.50
CA TYR A 165 -7.29 11.43 12.64
C TYR A 165 -6.84 11.84 11.24
N VAL A 166 -5.71 12.54 11.13
CA VAL A 166 -5.15 12.91 9.83
C VAL A 166 -4.82 11.68 9.00
N VAL A 167 -4.06 10.73 9.57
CA VAL A 167 -3.72 9.46 8.89
C VAL A 167 -5.00 8.68 8.55
N ALA A 168 -5.93 8.57 9.48
CA ALA A 168 -7.19 7.86 9.27
C ALA A 168 -8.01 8.44 8.11
N VAL A 169 -8.17 9.76 8.04
CA VAL A 169 -8.88 10.44 6.94
C VAL A 169 -8.20 10.17 5.61
N VAL A 170 -6.87 10.29 5.54
CA VAL A 170 -6.12 10.05 4.30
C VAL A 170 -6.21 8.57 3.88
N THR A 171 -6.11 7.63 4.82
CA THR A 171 -6.28 6.20 4.56
C THR A 171 -7.67 5.89 4.04
N LEU A 172 -8.72 6.47 4.62
CA LEU A 172 -10.10 6.28 4.16
C LEU A 172 -10.33 6.84 2.76
N VAL A 173 -9.76 8.01 2.45
CA VAL A 173 -9.80 8.59 1.09
C VAL A 173 -9.09 7.67 0.10
N CYS A 174 -7.92 7.14 0.44
CA CYS A 174 -7.19 6.19 -0.41
C CYS A 174 -7.99 4.90 -0.64
N ILE A 175 -8.53 4.30 0.42
CA ILE A 175 -9.38 3.10 0.32
C ILE A 175 -10.62 3.39 -0.53
N TRP A 176 -11.24 4.56 -0.38
CA TRP A 176 -12.38 4.97 -1.19
C TRP A 176 -12.02 5.10 -2.67
N ILE A 177 -10.89 5.71 -3.01
CA ILE A 177 -10.38 5.79 -4.38
C ILE A 177 -10.16 4.39 -4.95
N VAL A 178 -9.45 3.53 -4.23
CA VAL A 178 -9.18 2.14 -4.63
C VAL A 178 -10.49 1.37 -4.84
N HIS A 179 -11.42 1.48 -3.90
CA HIS A 179 -12.72 0.83 -3.98
C HIS A 179 -13.52 1.29 -5.21
N ARG A 180 -13.59 2.61 -5.46
CA ARG A 180 -14.29 3.16 -6.61
C ARG A 180 -13.66 2.69 -7.91
N LEU A 181 -12.33 2.76 -8.03
CA LEU A 181 -11.61 2.34 -9.23
C LEU A 181 -11.84 0.86 -9.53
N SER A 182 -11.74 -0.01 -8.54
CA SER A 182 -11.96 -1.45 -8.68
C SER A 182 -13.40 -1.84 -9.05
N HIS A 183 -14.39 -1.00 -8.74
CA HIS A 183 -15.82 -1.27 -9.04
C HIS A 183 -16.34 -0.50 -10.25
N THR A 184 -15.45 0.05 -11.08
CA THR A 184 -15.82 0.69 -12.35
C THR A 184 -15.70 -0.26 -13.54
N VAL A 185 -16.18 0.17 -14.71
CA VAL A 185 -15.94 -0.51 -15.99
C VAL A 185 -14.43 -0.71 -16.23
N TYR A 186 -13.61 0.27 -15.85
CA TYR A 186 -12.16 0.18 -15.91
C TYR A 186 -11.61 -0.96 -15.04
N GLY A 187 -12.08 -1.08 -13.80
CA GLY A 187 -11.73 -2.18 -12.91
C GLY A 187 -12.16 -3.55 -13.44
N ASN A 188 -13.32 -3.64 -14.09
CA ASN A 188 -13.77 -4.89 -14.73
C ASN A 188 -12.91 -5.25 -15.94
N ALA A 189 -12.51 -4.27 -16.75
CA ALA A 189 -11.61 -4.48 -17.86
C ALA A 189 -10.20 -4.90 -17.39
N LEU A 190 -9.72 -4.39 -16.24
CA LEU A 190 -8.48 -4.86 -15.61
C LEU A 190 -8.58 -6.32 -15.14
N ARG A 191 -9.73 -6.73 -14.58
CA ARG A 191 -9.94 -8.15 -14.23
C ARG A 191 -9.97 -9.05 -15.47
N ALA A 192 -10.57 -8.60 -16.56
CA ALA A 192 -10.53 -9.34 -17.83
C ALA A 192 -9.10 -9.46 -18.35
N LEU A 193 -8.32 -8.38 -18.27
CA LEU A 193 -6.91 -8.35 -18.63
C LEU A 193 -6.05 -9.32 -17.81
N ARG A 194 -6.37 -9.47 -16.51
CA ARG A 194 -5.68 -10.41 -15.62
C ARG A 194 -5.85 -11.86 -16.06
N GLU A 195 -7.01 -12.22 -16.59
CA GLU A 195 -7.29 -13.59 -17.04
C GLU A 195 -6.54 -13.89 -18.34
N ASP A 196 -6.67 -13.03 -19.36
CA ASP A 196 -5.97 -13.18 -20.63
C ASP A 196 -5.76 -11.82 -21.32
N ASP A 197 -4.50 -11.40 -21.44
CA ASP A 197 -4.16 -10.12 -22.04
C ASP A 197 -4.26 -10.09 -23.57
N GLN A 198 -4.08 -11.23 -24.24
CA GLN A 198 -4.26 -11.35 -25.69
C GLN A 198 -5.74 -11.31 -26.05
N ALA A 199 -6.59 -12.05 -25.30
CA ALA A 199 -8.03 -12.04 -25.52
C ALA A 199 -8.63 -10.66 -25.22
N ALA A 200 -8.21 -10.00 -24.14
CA ALA A 200 -8.62 -8.64 -23.82
C ALA A 200 -8.25 -7.65 -24.94
N GLY A 201 -7.04 -7.78 -25.50
CA GLY A 201 -6.60 -6.99 -26.65
C GLY A 201 -7.42 -7.22 -27.91
N ALA A 202 -7.76 -8.48 -28.22
CA ALA A 202 -8.61 -8.84 -29.35
C ALA A 202 -10.05 -8.27 -29.23
N MET A 203 -10.53 -8.08 -28.01
CA MET A 203 -11.82 -7.44 -27.70
C MET A 203 -11.77 -5.90 -27.76
N GLY A 204 -10.64 -5.30 -28.18
CA GLY A 204 -10.49 -3.86 -28.37
C GLY A 204 -10.01 -3.08 -27.15
N LEU A 205 -9.58 -3.75 -26.06
CA LEU A 205 -9.03 -3.07 -24.89
C LEU A 205 -7.58 -2.65 -25.15
N ASN A 206 -7.24 -1.41 -24.81
CA ASN A 206 -5.85 -0.93 -24.85
C ASN A 206 -5.07 -1.44 -23.62
N VAL A 207 -4.59 -2.68 -23.70
CA VAL A 207 -3.84 -3.38 -22.66
C VAL A 207 -2.70 -2.52 -22.10
N GLY A 208 -1.89 -1.94 -22.98
CA GLY A 208 -0.70 -1.17 -22.60
C GLY A 208 -1.05 0.05 -21.75
N MET A 209 -2.00 0.87 -22.22
CA MET A 209 -2.45 2.06 -21.48
C MET A 209 -3.11 1.69 -20.16
N MET A 210 -3.88 0.60 -20.14
CA MET A 210 -4.52 0.14 -18.90
C MET A 210 -3.52 -0.28 -17.83
N LYS A 211 -2.50 -1.07 -18.20
CA LYS A 211 -1.40 -1.48 -17.29
C LYS A 211 -0.61 -0.26 -16.79
N LEU A 212 -0.36 0.69 -17.68
CA LEU A 212 0.43 1.88 -17.38
C LEU A 212 -0.30 2.84 -16.41
N VAL A 213 -1.58 3.13 -16.66
CA VAL A 213 -2.38 4.02 -15.80
C VAL A 213 -2.60 3.40 -14.42
N ILE A 214 -2.91 2.10 -14.34
CA ILE A 214 -3.14 1.47 -13.02
C ILE A 214 -1.85 1.42 -12.19
N PHE A 215 -0.71 1.18 -12.84
CA PHE A 215 0.58 1.20 -12.16
C PHE A 215 0.91 2.60 -11.64
N ALA A 216 0.73 3.64 -12.44
CA ALA A 216 0.96 5.03 -12.02
C ALA A 216 0.05 5.45 -10.84
N ILE A 217 -1.23 5.06 -10.86
CA ILE A 217 -2.16 5.33 -9.74
C ILE A 217 -1.71 4.58 -8.48
N SER A 218 -1.28 3.33 -8.63
CA SER A 218 -0.82 2.51 -7.51
C SER A 218 0.45 3.08 -6.87
N THR A 219 1.44 3.48 -7.67
CA THR A 219 2.67 4.09 -7.15
C THR A 219 2.40 5.48 -6.56
N ALA A 220 1.44 6.25 -7.08
CA ALA A 220 1.00 7.51 -6.48
C ALA A 220 0.43 7.29 -5.07
N LEU A 221 -0.44 6.29 -4.88
CA LEU A 221 -0.96 5.93 -3.56
C LEU A 221 0.13 5.40 -2.62
N ALA A 222 1.12 4.66 -3.14
CA ALA A 222 2.29 4.28 -2.37
C ALA A 222 3.10 5.50 -1.92
N GLY A 223 3.22 6.51 -2.78
CA GLY A 223 3.87 7.77 -2.45
C GLY A 223 3.16 8.55 -1.33
N VAL A 224 1.82 8.55 -1.34
CA VAL A 224 0.98 9.09 -0.23
C VAL A 224 1.28 8.38 1.08
N ALA A 225 1.35 7.05 1.07
CA ALA A 225 1.72 6.29 2.26
C ALA A 225 3.14 6.66 2.75
N GLY A 226 4.07 6.90 1.82
CA GLY A 226 5.44 7.36 2.11
C GLY A 226 5.48 8.68 2.83
N ALA A 227 4.71 9.65 2.34
CA ALA A 227 4.59 10.95 2.98
C ALA A 227 4.05 10.86 4.41
N LEU A 228 3.01 10.05 4.63
CA LEU A 228 2.47 9.81 5.98
C LEU A 228 3.50 9.17 6.91
N LEU A 229 4.30 8.20 6.42
CA LEU A 229 5.37 7.62 7.22
C LEU A 229 6.37 8.68 7.65
N ALA A 230 6.86 9.50 6.71
CA ALA A 230 7.88 10.52 6.98
C ALA A 230 7.46 11.48 8.11
N HIS A 231 6.20 11.93 8.10
CA HIS A 231 5.64 12.79 9.15
C HIS A 231 5.26 12.05 10.44
N SER A 232 5.03 10.73 10.39
CA SER A 232 4.78 9.90 11.58
C SER A 232 6.06 9.54 12.35
N THR A 233 7.16 9.27 11.66
CA THR A 233 8.43 8.84 12.27
C THR A 233 9.40 9.98 12.51
N ASN A 234 9.18 11.16 11.91
CA ASN A 234 10.06 12.33 11.92
C ASN A 234 11.49 12.08 11.38
N PHE A 235 11.72 10.87 10.87
CA PHE A 235 12.99 10.39 10.35
C PHE A 235 12.74 9.31 9.31
N ILE A 236 13.49 9.36 8.22
CA ILE A 236 13.51 8.31 7.20
C ILE A 236 14.94 7.96 6.81
N SER A 237 15.20 6.69 6.52
CA SER A 237 16.45 6.21 5.96
C SER A 237 16.21 5.31 4.75
N PRO A 238 17.19 5.15 3.82
CA PRO A 238 17.00 4.33 2.62
C PRO A 238 16.71 2.85 2.93
N ASP A 239 17.22 2.34 4.05
CA ASP A 239 17.05 0.94 4.47
C ASP A 239 15.60 0.55 4.75
N MET A 240 14.74 1.53 5.06
CA MET A 240 13.31 1.30 5.31
C MET A 240 12.52 0.90 4.05
N PHE A 241 13.10 1.04 2.85
CA PHE A 241 12.38 0.93 1.58
C PHE A 241 12.90 -0.21 0.68
N ARG A 242 13.73 -1.11 1.22
CA ARG A 242 14.38 -2.21 0.50
C ARG A 242 13.45 -3.35 0.13
N LEU A 243 13.93 -4.29 -0.68
CA LEU A 243 13.19 -5.47 -1.12
C LEU A 243 12.41 -6.23 -0.02
N PRO A 244 12.92 -6.44 1.21
CA PRO A 244 12.14 -7.10 2.26
C PRO A 244 10.81 -6.39 2.55
N GLU A 245 10.79 -5.07 2.43
CA GLU A 245 9.60 -4.25 2.60
C GLU A 245 8.59 -4.48 1.47
N SER A 246 9.05 -4.54 0.21
CA SER A 246 8.18 -4.90 -0.92
C SER A 246 7.59 -6.30 -0.76
N ILE A 247 8.39 -7.27 -0.29
CA ILE A 247 7.93 -8.63 -0.03
C ILE A 247 6.89 -8.64 1.08
N LEU A 248 7.09 -7.86 2.15
CA LEU A 248 6.13 -7.72 3.23
C LEU A 248 4.78 -7.19 2.72
N ILE A 249 4.79 -6.10 1.94
CA ILE A 249 3.57 -5.53 1.35
C ILE A 249 2.88 -6.53 0.42
N LEU A 250 3.64 -7.25 -0.42
CA LEU A 250 3.10 -8.31 -1.27
C LEU A 250 2.46 -9.42 -0.44
N THR A 251 3.11 -9.82 0.65
CA THR A 251 2.63 -10.87 1.55
C THR A 251 1.31 -10.46 2.20
N MET A 252 1.13 -9.19 2.57
CA MET A 252 -0.16 -8.68 3.08
C MET A 252 -1.28 -8.90 2.08
N VAL A 253 -1.04 -8.63 0.79
CA VAL A 253 -2.05 -8.83 -0.26
C VAL A 253 -2.31 -10.32 -0.52
N VAL A 254 -1.26 -11.14 -0.56
CA VAL A 254 -1.38 -12.59 -0.81
C VAL A 254 -2.13 -13.28 0.33
N VAL A 255 -1.74 -13.04 1.58
CA VAL A 255 -2.39 -13.61 2.78
C VAL A 255 -3.81 -13.09 2.93
N GLY A 256 -4.02 -11.80 2.66
CA GLY A 256 -5.34 -11.19 2.65
C GLY A 256 -6.29 -11.76 1.59
N GLY A 257 -5.74 -12.15 0.44
CA GLY A 257 -6.46 -12.63 -0.73
C GLY A 257 -6.31 -11.68 -1.92
N LEU A 258 -5.68 -12.16 -3.00
CA LEU A 258 -5.43 -11.40 -4.22
C LEU A 258 -6.76 -10.93 -4.85
N GLY A 259 -6.83 -9.65 -5.24
CA GLY A 259 -7.99 -9.05 -5.89
C GLY A 259 -9.05 -8.53 -4.92
N SER A 260 -8.93 -8.84 -3.62
CA SER A 260 -9.90 -8.41 -2.61
C SER A 260 -9.38 -7.25 -1.79
N LEU A 261 -10.08 -6.11 -1.88
CA LEU A 261 -9.76 -4.93 -1.07
C LEU A 261 -9.93 -5.18 0.44
N PRO A 262 -11.04 -5.77 0.94
CA PRO A 262 -11.15 -6.16 2.35
C PRO A 262 -10.07 -7.15 2.78
N GLY A 263 -9.70 -8.07 1.89
CA GLY A 263 -8.59 -9.00 2.10
C GLY A 263 -7.27 -8.28 2.34
N ALA A 264 -6.89 -7.35 1.45
CA ALA A 264 -5.67 -6.55 1.60
C ALA A 264 -5.63 -5.73 2.90
N VAL A 265 -6.77 -5.17 3.32
CA VAL A 265 -6.89 -4.44 4.60
C VAL A 265 -6.63 -5.39 5.78
N LEU A 266 -7.28 -6.56 5.80
CA LEU A 266 -7.08 -7.54 6.86
C LEU A 266 -5.66 -8.11 6.88
N GLY A 267 -5.08 -8.39 5.72
CA GLY A 267 -3.70 -8.86 5.60
C GLY A 267 -2.70 -7.86 6.18
N ALA A 268 -2.88 -6.57 5.91
CA ALA A 268 -2.06 -5.52 6.52
C ALA A 268 -2.23 -5.45 8.05
N ILE A 269 -3.47 -5.51 8.55
CA ILE A 269 -3.76 -5.52 9.99
C ILE A 269 -3.08 -6.71 10.67
N VAL A 270 -3.24 -7.91 10.11
CA VAL A 270 -2.67 -9.14 10.68
C VAL A 270 -1.14 -9.07 10.67
N LEU A 271 -0.51 -8.70 9.55
CA LEU A 271 0.95 -8.74 9.45
C LEU A 271 1.67 -7.60 10.17
N ILE A 272 0.99 -6.51 10.50
CA ILE A 272 1.54 -5.46 11.38
C ILE A 272 1.33 -5.79 12.86
N ILE A 273 0.15 -6.30 13.23
CA ILE A 273 -0.17 -6.57 14.65
C ILE A 273 0.47 -7.87 15.14
N LEU A 274 0.59 -8.88 14.29
CA LEU A 274 1.11 -10.20 14.69
C LEU A 274 2.55 -10.13 15.26
N PRO A 275 3.53 -9.47 14.60
CA PRO A 275 4.85 -9.29 15.19
C PRO A 275 4.83 -8.51 16.51
N GLU A 276 3.84 -7.61 16.69
CA GLU A 276 3.70 -6.84 17.93
C GLU A 276 3.19 -7.70 19.09
N LEU A 277 2.21 -8.57 18.85
CA LEU A 277 1.76 -9.56 19.84
C LEU A 277 2.87 -10.56 20.17
N GLY A 278 3.73 -10.86 19.19
CA GLY A 278 4.90 -11.71 19.34
C GLY A 278 6.11 -11.04 20.02
N ARG A 279 5.99 -9.78 20.47
CA ARG A 279 7.12 -8.98 20.99
C ARG A 279 7.78 -9.61 22.21
N ASP A 280 7.00 -10.22 23.10
CA ASP A 280 7.50 -10.82 24.34
C ASP A 280 8.30 -12.11 24.12
N PHE A 281 8.21 -12.70 22.92
CA PHE A 281 8.90 -13.94 22.55
C PHE A 281 10.33 -13.72 22.02
N GLY A 282 10.81 -12.47 21.97
CA GLY A 282 12.19 -12.15 21.60
C GLY A 282 12.60 -12.68 20.22
N GLN A 283 13.62 -13.54 20.17
CA GLN A 283 14.16 -14.11 18.92
C GLN A 283 13.18 -15.05 18.21
N LEU A 284 12.26 -15.70 18.94
CA LEU A 284 11.25 -16.59 18.36
C LEU A 284 10.16 -15.83 17.59
N ARG A 285 10.09 -14.50 17.73
CA ARG A 285 9.11 -13.65 17.03
C ARG A 285 9.11 -13.86 15.52
N MET A 286 10.29 -13.84 14.88
CA MET A 286 10.37 -14.02 13.42
C MET A 286 9.98 -15.43 12.99
N VAL A 287 10.26 -16.43 13.82
CA VAL A 287 9.83 -17.82 13.59
C VAL A 287 8.31 -17.94 13.68
N LEU A 288 7.67 -17.31 14.68
CA LEU A 288 6.22 -17.28 14.83
C LEU A 288 5.54 -16.60 13.63
N VAL A 289 6.06 -15.45 13.20
CA VAL A 289 5.54 -14.75 12.02
C VAL A 289 5.67 -15.62 10.77
N GLY A 290 6.84 -16.23 10.54
CA GLY A 290 7.06 -17.16 9.43
C GLY A 290 6.15 -18.39 9.48
N ALA A 291 5.92 -18.95 10.66
CA ALA A 291 5.03 -20.09 10.86
C ALA A 291 3.57 -19.73 10.55
N VAL A 292 3.08 -18.59 11.03
CA VAL A 292 1.72 -18.13 10.72
C VAL A 292 1.56 -17.84 9.23
N LEU A 293 2.56 -17.22 8.60
CA LEU A 293 2.57 -17.02 7.16
C LEU A 293 2.50 -18.35 6.40
N PHE A 294 3.36 -19.29 6.75
CA PHE A 294 3.36 -20.63 6.16
C PHE A 294 2.01 -21.34 6.34
N LEU A 295 1.45 -21.31 7.54
CA LEU A 295 0.15 -21.91 7.83
C LEU A 295 -0.97 -21.23 7.06
N SER A 296 -0.94 -19.90 6.93
CA SER A 296 -1.94 -19.14 6.19
C SER A 296 -1.94 -19.51 4.70
N ILE A 297 -0.76 -19.69 4.10
CA ILE A 297 -0.63 -20.12 2.71
C ILE A 297 -1.09 -21.56 2.52
N LEU A 298 -0.77 -22.45 3.48
CA LEU A 298 -1.13 -23.86 3.42
C LEU A 298 -2.64 -24.10 3.63
N LEU A 299 -3.24 -23.42 4.60
CA LEU A 299 -4.63 -23.63 5.01
C LEU A 299 -5.63 -22.73 4.27
N MET A 300 -5.17 -21.60 3.71
CA MET A 300 -6.02 -20.59 3.08
C MET A 300 -5.47 -20.23 1.68
N PRO A 301 -5.53 -21.14 0.69
CA PRO A 301 -4.93 -20.94 -0.64
C PRO A 301 -5.57 -19.81 -1.46
N LYS A 302 -6.78 -19.36 -1.10
CA LYS A 302 -7.44 -18.18 -1.68
C LYS A 302 -7.23 -16.89 -0.85
N GLY A 303 -6.46 -16.96 0.23
CA GLY A 303 -6.33 -15.91 1.24
C GLY A 303 -7.55 -15.81 2.17
N LEU A 304 -7.47 -14.91 3.14
CA LEU A 304 -8.51 -14.70 4.17
C LEU A 304 -9.88 -14.33 3.59
N ILE A 305 -9.90 -13.43 2.60
CA ILE A 305 -11.11 -13.01 1.89
C ILE A 305 -10.77 -12.89 0.40
N GLY A 306 -10.50 -13.98 -0.29
CA GLY A 306 -10.20 -13.96 -1.73
C GLY A 306 -11.38 -13.55 -2.61
N GLU A 307 -11.09 -12.87 -3.73
CA GLU A 307 -12.10 -12.63 -4.78
C GLU A 307 -12.45 -13.97 -5.47
N VAL A 308 -13.73 -14.32 -5.54
CA VAL A 308 -14.17 -15.53 -6.26
C VAL A 308 -14.33 -15.21 -7.74
N THR A 309 -13.58 -15.91 -8.60
CA THR A 309 -13.66 -15.75 -10.05
C THR A 309 -15.06 -16.13 -10.55
N ALA A 310 -15.61 -15.40 -11.52
CA ALA A 310 -16.92 -15.68 -12.11
C ALA A 310 -17.02 -17.11 -12.71
N PHE A 311 -15.90 -17.66 -13.16
CA PHE A 311 -15.82 -19.05 -13.62
C PHE A 311 -16.04 -20.08 -12.50
N ASP A 312 -15.61 -19.81 -11.27
CA ASP A 312 -15.88 -20.68 -10.12
C ASP A 312 -17.37 -20.68 -9.76
N LEU A 313 -18.05 -19.55 -9.93
CA LEU A 313 -19.49 -19.41 -9.74
C LEU A 313 -20.29 -20.15 -10.84
N LEU A 314 -19.82 -20.11 -12.08
CA LEU A 314 -20.46 -20.77 -13.22
C LEU A 314 -20.20 -22.29 -13.26
N ARG A 315 -19.06 -22.76 -12.73
CA ARG A 315 -18.72 -24.20 -12.69
C ARG A 315 -19.43 -24.98 -11.60
N GLY A 316 -20.18 -24.34 -10.71
CA GLY A 316 -21.16 -24.99 -9.84
C GLY A 316 -20.67 -26.25 -9.14
N LYS A 317 -19.44 -26.30 -8.59
CA LYS A 317 -19.02 -27.37 -7.67
C LYS A 317 -17.99 -26.90 -6.65
N PRO A 318 -18.00 -27.54 -5.47
CA PRO A 318 -17.62 -26.92 -4.20
C PRO A 318 -16.12 -26.88 -4.01
N SER A 319 -15.68 -25.88 -3.25
CA SER A 319 -14.33 -25.74 -2.72
C SER A 319 -13.81 -27.06 -2.15
N ARG A 320 -12.69 -27.52 -2.72
CA ARG A 320 -11.66 -28.25 -1.97
C ARG A 320 -10.39 -27.42 -2.03
#